data_AF-A0AAD7QQD1-F1
#
_entry.id   AF-A0AAD7QQD1-F1
#
_cell.length_a   1.000
_cell.length_b   1.000
_cell.length_c   1.000
_cell.angle_alpha   90.00
_cell.angle_beta   90.00
_cell.angle_gamma   90.00
#
_symmetry.space_group_name_H-M   'P 1'
#
loop_
_entity.id
_entity.type
_entity.pdbx_description
1 polymer ?
#
loop_
_entity_poly.entity_id
_entity_poly.type
_entity_poly.pdbx_seq_one_letter_code
_entity_poly.pdbx_strand_id
1 'polypeptide(L)'
;MVFSHRLRRGARVLDNATKVHSRAAIRASGLVDSGVCQWGENYNLSHYTPGLVTSFVFMYYIRRHYFGWWSKYNYVLTSGLNTAGVAFSALFILLTLHYTRTEFEWWGNLVSSAGVDGAVEDGLLEIPEDGFGLKKGEYW
;
A
#
# COMPACT_ATOMS: atom_id res chain seq x y z
N MET A 1 26.57 -55.15 6.28
CA MET A 1 25.61 -54.23 6.96
C MET A 1 25.93 -52.74 6.79
N VAL A 2 27.19 -52.34 6.57
CA VAL A 2 27.62 -50.92 6.51
C VAL A 2 27.16 -50.16 5.24
N PHE A 3 27.02 -50.85 4.11
CA PHE A 3 26.67 -50.23 2.82
C PHE A 3 25.23 -49.67 2.78
N SER A 4 24.25 -50.38 3.36
CA SER A 4 22.85 -49.93 3.40
C SER A 4 22.62 -48.74 4.33
N HIS A 5 23.52 -48.53 5.30
CA HIS A 5 23.46 -47.36 6.18
C HIS A 5 23.98 -46.10 5.47
N ARG A 6 25.00 -46.22 4.60
CA ARG A 6 25.50 -45.10 3.79
C ARG A 6 24.47 -44.62 2.78
N LEU A 7 23.79 -45.54 2.08
CA LEU A 7 22.73 -45.20 1.13
C LEU A 7 21.55 -44.50 1.81
N ARG A 8 21.14 -44.95 3.00
CA ARG A 8 20.08 -44.30 3.79
C ARG A 8 20.44 -42.93 4.33
N ARG A 9 21.73 -42.65 4.56
CA ARG A 9 22.20 -41.29 4.91
C ARG A 9 22.17 -40.39 3.68
N GLY A 10 22.65 -40.87 2.53
CA GLY A 10 22.59 -40.14 1.27
C GLY A 10 21.16 -39.76 0.87
N ALA A 11 20.22 -40.71 0.94
CA ALA A 11 18.82 -40.47 0.61
C ALA A 11 18.16 -39.43 1.54
N ARG A 12 18.46 -39.44 2.84
CA ARG A 12 17.96 -38.42 3.78
C ARG A 12 18.54 -37.03 3.53
N VAL A 13 19.81 -36.96 3.14
CA VAL A 13 20.46 -35.67 2.79
C VAL A 13 19.83 -35.10 1.53
N LEU A 14 19.54 -35.94 0.54
CA LEU A 14 18.88 -35.52 -0.70
C LEU A 14 17.44 -35.07 -0.48
N ASP A 15 16.64 -35.79 0.32
CA ASP A 15 15.26 -35.39 0.67
C ASP A 15 15.23 -34.08 1.47
N ASN A 16 16.19 -33.88 2.38
CA ASN A 16 16.26 -32.63 3.13
C ASN A 16 16.71 -31.47 2.23
N ALA A 17 17.63 -31.71 1.29
CA ALA A 17 18.04 -30.72 0.31
C ALA A 17 16.87 -30.29 -0.59
N THR A 18 16.10 -31.22 -1.14
CA THR A 18 14.92 -30.89 -1.99
C THR A 18 13.82 -30.16 -1.22
N LYS A 19 13.59 -30.51 0.06
CA LYS A 19 12.66 -29.76 0.94
C LYS A 19 13.14 -28.35 1.27
N VAL A 20 14.46 -28.15 1.45
CA VAL A 20 15.04 -26.82 1.69
C VAL A 20 14.95 -25.96 0.42
N HIS A 21 15.27 -26.51 -0.76
CA HIS A 21 15.17 -25.80 -2.03
C HIS A 21 13.72 -25.40 -2.36
N SER A 22 12.74 -26.29 -2.18
CA SER A 22 11.33 -25.97 -2.38
C SER A 22 10.81 -24.92 -1.40
N ARG A 23 11.20 -24.99 -0.12
CA ARG A 23 10.87 -23.97 0.88
C ARG A 23 11.50 -22.61 0.57
N ALA A 24 12.72 -22.58 0.05
CA ALA A 24 13.37 -21.36 -0.39
C ALA A 24 12.67 -20.76 -1.62
N ALA A 25 12.28 -21.61 -2.59
CA ALA A 25 11.55 -21.18 -3.77
C ALA A 25 10.16 -20.60 -3.43
N ILE A 26 9.39 -21.26 -2.56
CA ILE A 26 8.08 -20.75 -2.11
C ILE A 26 8.21 -19.39 -1.41
N ARG A 27 9.23 -19.21 -0.57
CA ARG A 27 9.51 -17.91 0.07
C ARG A 27 9.93 -16.84 -0.93
N ALA A 28 10.70 -17.22 -1.95
CA ALA A 28 11.11 -16.30 -3.01
C ALA A 28 9.93 -15.86 -3.88
N SER A 29 9.06 -16.79 -4.29
CA SER A 29 7.84 -16.47 -5.04
C SER A 29 6.89 -15.58 -4.25
N GLY A 30 6.66 -15.87 -2.96
CA GLY A 30 5.80 -15.03 -2.11
C GLY A 30 6.33 -13.60 -1.92
N LEU A 31 7.65 -13.38 -2.02
CA LEU A 31 8.24 -12.04 -1.99
C LEU A 31 7.99 -11.27 -3.30
N VAL A 32 8.07 -11.96 -4.44
CA VAL A 32 7.80 -11.38 -5.76
C VAL A 32 6.32 -11.06 -5.91
N ASP A 33 5.44 -11.99 -5.54
CA ASP A 33 4.00 -11.80 -5.63
C ASP A 33 3.53 -10.67 -4.69
N SER A 34 4.03 -10.63 -3.46
CA SER A 34 3.75 -9.55 -2.51
C SER A 34 4.30 -8.19 -2.99
N GLY A 35 5.46 -8.19 -3.65
CA GLY A 35 6.01 -7.02 -4.30
C GLY A 35 5.17 -6.53 -5.47
N VAL A 36 4.69 -7.42 -6.34
CA VAL A 36 3.90 -7.06 -7.53
C VAL A 36 2.50 -6.58 -7.16
N CYS A 37 1.83 -7.20 -6.19
CA CYS A 37 0.54 -6.73 -5.69
C CYS A 37 0.62 -5.32 -5.08
N GLN A 38 1.78 -4.93 -4.51
CA GLN A 38 1.98 -3.58 -3.96
C GLN A 38 2.03 -2.47 -5.03
N TRP A 39 2.35 -2.81 -6.28
CA TRP A 39 2.33 -1.87 -7.41
C TRP A 39 1.11 -2.05 -8.32
N GLY A 40 0.52 -3.25 -8.37
CA GLY A 40 -0.53 -3.60 -9.32
C GLY A 40 -1.96 -3.29 -8.87
N GLU A 41 -2.19 -3.09 -7.57
CA GLU A 41 -3.54 -3.20 -7.03
C GLU A 41 -3.81 -2.06 -6.02
N ASN A 42 -4.77 -1.18 -6.33
CA ASN A 42 -5.48 -0.26 -5.40
C ASN A 42 -4.92 1.16 -5.13
N TYR A 43 -4.14 1.77 -6.03
CA TYR A 43 -3.76 3.18 -5.87
C TYR A 43 -3.98 3.97 -7.18
N ASN A 44 -4.87 4.96 -7.14
CA ASN A 44 -5.10 5.90 -8.25
C ASN A 44 -3.81 6.68 -8.58
N LEU A 45 -3.69 7.27 -9.79
CA LEU A 45 -2.53 8.09 -10.18
C LEU A 45 -2.13 9.09 -9.09
N SER A 46 -3.11 9.69 -8.42
CA SER A 46 -2.92 10.64 -7.32
C SER A 46 -2.06 10.12 -6.16
N HIS A 47 -1.98 8.81 -5.93
CA HIS A 47 -1.13 8.23 -4.89
C HIS A 47 0.37 8.26 -5.24
N TYR A 48 0.70 8.19 -6.53
CA TYR A 48 2.09 8.17 -7.00
C TYR A 48 2.59 9.55 -7.44
N THR A 49 1.69 10.44 -7.85
CA THR A 49 2.02 11.82 -8.26
C THR A 49 2.88 12.58 -7.23
N PRO A 50 2.54 12.62 -5.91
CA PRO A 50 3.34 13.38 -4.95
C PRO A 50 4.73 12.78 -4.73
N GLY A 51 4.84 11.44 -4.76
CA GLY A 51 6.12 10.74 -4.68
C GLY A 51 7.01 11.08 -5.88
N LEU A 52 6.46 11.05 -7.09
CA LEU A 52 7.15 11.42 -8.33
C LEU A 52 7.67 12.87 -8.31
N VAL A 53 6.83 13.82 -7.89
CA VAL A 53 7.22 15.24 -7.78
C VAL A 53 8.37 15.40 -6.78
N THR A 54 8.25 14.76 -5.61
CA THR A 54 9.29 14.82 -4.57
C THR A 54 10.60 14.21 -5.06
N SER A 55 10.54 13.04 -5.71
CA SER A 55 11.71 12.38 -6.31
C SER A 55 12.35 13.24 -7.40
N PHE A 56 11.55 13.91 -8.24
CA PHE A 56 12.07 14.81 -9.26
C PHE A 56 12.84 15.97 -8.63
N VAL A 57 12.26 16.67 -7.65
CA VAL A 57 12.96 17.79 -6.97
C VAL A 57 14.27 17.33 -6.32
N PHE A 58 14.27 16.21 -5.61
CA PHE A 58 15.47 15.73 -4.92
C PHE A 58 16.55 15.17 -5.86
N MET A 59 16.17 14.35 -6.84
CA MET A 59 17.14 13.68 -7.71
C MET A 59 17.59 14.54 -8.90
N TYR A 60 16.72 15.44 -9.39
CA TYR A 60 17.02 16.28 -10.55
C TYR A 60 17.54 17.66 -10.13
N TYR A 61 16.79 18.39 -9.30
CA TYR A 61 17.14 19.78 -8.97
C TYR A 61 18.26 19.85 -7.92
N ILE A 62 18.03 19.24 -6.75
CA ILE A 62 18.97 19.34 -5.62
C ILE A 62 20.32 18.67 -5.94
N ARG A 63 20.29 17.49 -6.57
CA ARG A 63 21.51 16.79 -6.97
C ARG A 63 22.39 17.58 -7.94
N ARG A 64 21.80 18.38 -8.83
CA ARG A 64 22.53 19.18 -9.84
C ARG A 64 23.13 20.45 -9.28
N HIS A 65 22.42 21.13 -8.36
CA HIS A 65 22.89 22.41 -7.81
C HIS A 65 23.74 22.25 -6.54
N TYR A 66 23.53 21.21 -5.74
CA TYR A 66 24.17 21.03 -4.43
C TYR A 66 24.72 19.61 -4.22
N PHE A 67 25.52 19.12 -5.17
CA PHE A 67 26.02 17.74 -5.16
C PHE A 67 26.79 17.37 -3.88
N GLY A 68 27.66 18.25 -3.37
CA GLY A 68 28.46 17.99 -2.17
C GLY A 68 27.62 17.85 -0.90
N TRP A 69 26.58 18.67 -0.75
CA TRP A 69 25.63 18.55 0.36
C TRP A 69 24.78 17.29 0.21
N TRP A 70 24.27 17.05 -0.99
CA TRP A 70 23.44 15.89 -1.29
C TRP A 70 24.18 14.58 -0.98
N SER A 71 25.43 14.42 -1.43
CA SER A 71 26.21 13.20 -1.18
C SER A 71 26.46 12.92 0.31
N LYS A 72 26.51 13.96 1.15
CA LYS A 72 26.78 13.81 2.59
C LYS A 72 25.52 13.55 3.41
N TYR A 73 24.40 14.17 3.06
CA TYR A 73 23.19 14.18 3.88
C TYR A 73 22.01 13.39 3.32
N ASN A 74 22.05 12.92 2.07
CA ASN A 74 20.93 12.21 1.45
C ASN A 74 20.47 10.98 2.25
N TYR A 75 21.42 10.19 2.79
CA TYR A 75 21.09 9.01 3.60
C TYR A 75 20.41 9.37 4.93
N VAL A 76 20.93 10.39 5.62
CA VAL A 76 20.37 10.88 6.88
C VAL A 76 18.98 11.49 6.65
N LEU A 77 18.82 12.27 5.58
CA LEU A 77 17.55 12.90 5.23
C LEU A 77 16.49 11.85 4.86
N THR A 78 16.85 10.84 4.07
CA THR A 78 15.93 9.75 3.70
C THR A 78 15.48 8.99 4.95
N SER A 79 16.42 8.65 5.83
CA SER A 79 16.12 7.94 7.08
C SER A 79 15.28 8.80 8.03
N GLY A 80 15.56 10.10 8.09
CA GLY A 80 14.85 11.07 8.91
C GLY A 80 13.42 11.30 8.42
N LEU A 81 13.19 11.47 7.11
CA LEU A 81 11.86 11.72 6.57
C LEU A 81 10.96 10.47 6.61
N ASN A 82 11.50 9.29 6.27
CA ASN A 82 10.69 8.10 6.08
C ASN A 82 10.11 7.56 7.40
N THR A 83 10.96 7.28 8.40
CA THR A 83 10.48 6.63 9.63
C THR A 83 10.26 7.63 10.76
N ALA A 84 11.25 8.49 11.03
CA ALA A 84 11.17 9.44 12.14
C ALA A 84 10.20 10.59 11.84
N GLY A 85 10.20 11.09 10.60
CA GLY A 85 9.38 12.22 10.15
C GLY A 85 7.90 11.86 10.10
N VAL A 86 7.55 10.67 9.59
CA VAL A 86 6.17 10.18 9.59
C VAL A 86 5.65 9.98 11.02
N ALA A 87 6.44 9.34 11.89
CA ALA A 87 6.06 9.14 13.29
C ALA A 87 5.91 10.47 14.04
N PHE A 88 6.82 11.42 13.81
CA PHE A 88 6.76 12.76 14.41
C PHE A 88 5.55 13.56 13.91
N SER A 89 5.25 13.50 12.60
CA SER A 89 4.07 14.15 12.03
C SER A 89 2.78 13.59 12.63
N ALA A 90 2.66 12.27 12.73
CA ALA A 90 1.51 11.62 13.35
C ALA A 90 1.34 12.04 14.82
N LEU A 91 2.44 12.08 15.58
CA LEU A 91 2.42 12.56 16.96
C LEU A 91 2.00 14.03 17.04
N PHE A 92 2.55 14.88 16.17
CA PHE A 92 2.23 16.31 16.14
C PHE A 92 0.74 16.54 15.86
N ILE A 93 0.19 15.91 14.82
CA ILE A 93 -1.24 16.01 14.47
C ILE A 93 -2.11 15.53 15.63
N LEU A 94 -1.75 14.40 16.25
CA LEU A 94 -2.50 13.85 17.39
C LEU A 94 -2.49 14.82 18.57
N LEU A 95 -1.34 15.40 18.92
CA LEU A 95 -1.25 16.35 20.01
C LEU A 95 -2.05 17.62 19.71
N THR A 96 -1.98 18.14 18.49
CA THR A 96 -2.72 19.35 18.10
C THR A 96 -4.23 19.11 18.09
N LEU A 97 -4.73 18.07 17.42
CA LEU A 97 -6.18 17.83 17.32
C LEU A 97 -6.77 17.38 18.66
N HIS A 98 -6.11 16.47 19.38
CA HIS A 98 -6.67 15.92 20.62
C HIS A 98 -6.66 16.94 21.76
N TYR A 99 -5.61 17.75 21.86
CA TYR A 99 -5.48 18.73 22.94
C TYR A 99 -6.37 19.96 22.75
N THR A 100 -6.55 20.41 21.50
CA THR A 100 -7.27 21.66 21.22
C THR A 100 -8.79 21.48 21.11
N ARG A 101 -9.34 20.25 21.24
CA ARG A 101 -10.78 19.92 21.09
C ARG A 101 -11.46 20.72 19.95
N THR A 102 -10.75 20.91 18.85
CA THR A 102 -11.23 21.72 17.73
C THR A 102 -11.92 20.82 16.73
N GLU A 103 -13.19 21.11 16.48
CA GLU A 103 -13.92 20.51 15.37
C GLU A 103 -13.40 21.15 14.08
N PHE A 104 -12.56 20.41 13.35
CA PHE A 104 -11.95 20.88 12.11
C PHE A 104 -12.87 20.53 10.94
N GLU A 105 -13.65 21.50 10.48
CA GLU A 105 -14.44 21.40 9.26
C GLU A 105 -13.54 21.66 8.04
N TRP A 106 -13.27 20.60 7.27
CA TRP A 106 -12.51 20.67 6.02
C TRP A 106 -13.13 19.75 4.98
N TRP A 107 -12.72 19.91 3.73
CA TRP A 107 -13.27 19.15 2.60
C TRP A 107 -13.34 17.64 2.86
N GLY A 108 -12.32 17.02 3.46
CA GLY A 108 -12.31 15.58 3.73
C GLY A 108 -13.30 15.13 4.82
N ASN A 109 -13.66 15.99 5.77
CA ASN A 109 -14.69 15.67 6.77
C ASN A 109 -16.10 15.94 6.26
N LEU A 110 -16.27 16.89 5.33
CA LEU A 110 -17.57 17.32 4.82
C LEU A 110 -18.03 16.51 3.60
N VAL A 111 -17.10 16.02 2.77
CA VAL A 111 -17.41 15.40 1.47
C VAL A 111 -18.24 14.11 1.60
N SER A 112 -18.03 13.33 2.66
CA SER A 112 -18.79 12.08 2.88
C SER A 112 -20.27 12.34 3.16
N SER A 113 -20.60 13.47 3.78
CA SER A 113 -21.98 13.85 4.12
C SER A 113 -22.60 14.78 3.09
N ALA A 114 -21.80 15.34 2.18
CA ALA A 114 -22.25 16.28 1.15
C ALA A 114 -22.91 15.59 -0.06
N GLY A 115 -22.70 14.29 -0.23
CA GLY A 115 -23.32 13.50 -1.31
C GLY A 115 -24.72 13.01 -0.95
N VAL A 116 -25.49 12.62 -1.98
CA VAL A 116 -26.78 11.93 -1.83
C VAL A 116 -26.63 10.63 -1.05
N ASP A 117 -25.46 9.98 -1.09
CA ASP A 117 -25.17 8.79 -0.29
C ASP A 117 -25.08 9.08 1.23
N GLY A 118 -24.82 10.34 1.61
CA GLY A 118 -24.74 10.80 3.00
C GLY A 118 -26.03 11.43 3.52
N ALA A 119 -26.87 11.93 2.61
CA ALA A 119 -28.24 12.30 2.92
C ALA A 119 -29.08 11.02 2.95
N VAL A 120 -29.71 10.70 4.08
CA VAL A 120 -30.62 9.54 4.19
C VAL A 120 -31.90 9.73 3.33
N GLU A 121 -32.01 10.85 2.62
CA GLU A 121 -33.18 11.20 1.82
C GLU A 121 -32.95 10.90 0.34
N ASP A 122 -33.73 9.93 -0.11
CA ASP A 122 -34.12 9.56 -1.48
C ASP A 122 -33.04 9.46 -2.55
N GLY A 123 -33.14 8.38 -3.33
CA GLY A 123 -32.29 8.15 -4.49
C GLY A 123 -32.30 9.37 -5.42
N LEU A 124 -31.18 9.60 -6.11
CA LEU A 124 -31.00 10.71 -7.07
C LEU A 124 -32.12 10.79 -8.14
N LEU A 125 -32.80 9.67 -8.38
CA LEU A 125 -33.93 9.52 -9.28
C LEU A 125 -35.10 8.87 -8.53
N GLU A 126 -36.31 9.36 -8.80
CA GLU A 126 -37.54 8.68 -8.40
C GLU A 126 -37.57 7.28 -9.00
N ILE A 127 -38.03 6.29 -8.24
CA ILE A 127 -38.15 4.91 -8.71
C ILE A 127 -39.15 4.90 -9.88
N PRO A 128 -38.77 4.43 -11.09
CA PRO A 128 -39.70 4.32 -12.20
C PRO A 128 -40.89 3.43 -11.81
N GLU A 129 -42.11 3.74 -12.27
CA GLU A 129 -43.30 2.93 -11.96
C GLU A 129 -43.15 1.46 -12.38
N ASP A 130 -42.31 1.20 -13.38
CA ASP A 130 -42.00 -0.14 -13.90
C ASP A 130 -40.89 -0.89 -13.14
N GLY A 131 -40.29 -0.26 -12.12
CA GLY A 131 -39.22 -0.84 -11.30
C GLY A 131 -37.90 -1.08 -12.06
N PHE A 132 -36.94 -1.73 -11.38
CA PHE A 132 -35.69 -2.17 -11.99
C PHE A 132 -35.74 -3.67 -12.26
N GLY A 133 -35.89 -4.05 -13.53
CA GLY A 133 -35.83 -5.45 -13.97
C GLY A 133 -36.80 -5.79 -15.10
N LEU A 134 -36.74 -7.03 -15.58
CA LEU A 134 -37.76 -7.60 -16.46
C LEU A 134 -39.07 -7.76 -15.68
N LYS A 135 -40.19 -7.41 -16.31
CA LYS A 135 -41.50 -7.54 -15.67
C LYS A 135 -41.81 -9.00 -15.36
N LYS A 136 -42.53 -9.25 -14.27
CA LYS A 136 -42.99 -10.59 -13.88
C LYS A 136 -43.84 -11.17 -15.02
N GLY A 137 -43.26 -12.07 -15.83
CA GLY A 137 -43.91 -12.68 -16.98
C GLY A 137 -43.18 -12.51 -18.33
N GLU A 138 -42.10 -11.72 -18.39
CA GLU A 138 -41.22 -11.58 -19.57
C GLU A 138 -39.93 -12.41 -19.48
N TYR A 139 -39.96 -13.51 -18.73
CA TYR A 139 -38.92 -14.53 -18.83
C TYR A 139 -39.28 -15.49 -19.97
N TRP A 140 -38.29 -15.82 -20.81
CA TRP A 140 -38.43 -16.82 -21.87
C TRP A 140 -38.68 -18.23 -21.33
#